data_AF-K2QNG2-F1
#
_entry.id   AF-K2QNG2-F1
#
_cell.length_a   1.000
_cell.length_b   1.000
_cell.length_c   1.000
_cell.angle_alpha   90.00
_cell.angle_beta   90.00
_cell.angle_gamma   90.00
#
_symmetry.space_group_name_H-M   'P 1'
#
loop_
_entity.id
_entity.type
_entity.pdbx_description
1 polymer ?
#
loop_
_entity_poly.entity_id
_entity_poly.type
_entity_poly.pdbx_seq_one_letter_code
_entity_poly.pdbx_strand_id
1 'polypeptide(L)'
;MPSSPLLLLPHLPEWVQQLAHILPLAVFIELIDVSLKFHVFELNGLVPLWNWTITPKDARLLLSNRDNTTACCLDKVDSCGSALNCIDCRHGDCYQSNASTTVRLCVSDLPVEAKISNGSRHLLNGEARIQRLDFLHVTTIQTSCGSRVRKALFGQQSVRYCIVSSLGWLLWIAVLIFSFLAGLYVAAAYIVLMPLSGVVAFLTHGGEPRTLDSRASEFRRLTLVADSLNATDWWGFYGGNRALSSLLRRPLYREPGLAMSQPVRLIMRIMILGQWVLAIVACTKQDWNALVISFWVFWCAIASQYGYSPQHSIKNWLKYSCNVQIRRIQANFSSRKAMLGALVYLNPDTMGRRLSWLNHIFEDGPDRREWETALLDYIETGSCNDDALRDKQWWSWVEEGVEVGRRIAGALKETEKGYALSA
;
A
#
# COMPACT_ATOMS: atom_id res chain seq x y z
N MET A 1 50.96 10.88 13.45
CA MET A 1 51.36 9.50 13.81
C MET A 1 50.23 8.58 13.41
N PRO A 2 50.43 7.59 12.52
CA PRO A 2 49.38 6.61 12.25
C PRO A 2 49.27 5.72 13.49
N SER A 3 48.18 5.88 14.23
CA SER A 3 47.79 4.92 15.26
C SER A 3 47.52 3.59 14.58
N SER A 4 48.34 2.58 14.87
CA SER A 4 48.09 1.22 14.41
C SER A 4 46.66 0.79 14.77
N PRO A 5 45.93 0.09 13.88
CA PRO A 5 44.58 -0.37 14.19
C PRO A 5 44.61 -1.28 15.41
N LEU A 6 43.60 -1.15 16.28
CA LEU A 6 43.48 -1.96 17.50
C LEU A 6 43.11 -3.42 17.17
N LEU A 7 42.45 -3.63 16.03
CA LEU A 7 42.08 -4.95 15.53
C LEU A 7 42.73 -5.17 14.16
N LEU A 8 43.66 -6.12 14.08
CA LEU A 8 44.31 -6.49 12.83
C LEU A 8 43.43 -7.51 12.10
N LEU A 9 42.90 -7.12 10.93
CA LEU A 9 42.13 -8.03 10.08
C LEU A 9 43.07 -8.87 9.20
N PRO A 10 42.73 -10.14 8.96
CA PRO A 10 43.51 -10.99 8.08
C PRO A 10 43.44 -10.49 6.64
N HIS A 11 44.49 -10.77 5.88
CA HIS A 11 44.51 -10.50 4.44
C HIS A 11 43.45 -11.36 3.75
N LEU A 12 42.66 -10.73 2.88
CA LEU A 12 41.63 -11.42 2.11
C LEU A 12 42.28 -12.30 1.03
N PRO A 13 41.83 -13.54 0.83
CA PRO A 13 42.27 -14.34 -0.32
C PRO A 13 41.75 -13.72 -1.62
N GLU A 14 42.44 -13.95 -2.73
CA GLU A 14 42.19 -13.27 -4.02
C GLU A 14 40.74 -13.36 -4.49
N TRP A 15 40.09 -14.52 -4.32
CA TRP A 15 38.69 -14.70 -4.71
C TRP A 15 37.73 -13.82 -3.90
N VAL A 16 38.03 -13.54 -2.62
CA VAL A 16 37.21 -12.62 -1.80
C VAL A 16 37.45 -11.18 -2.22
N GLN A 17 38.66 -10.83 -2.63
CA GLN A 17 38.97 -9.50 -3.17
C GLN A 17 38.21 -9.25 -4.48
N GLN A 18 38.16 -10.25 -5.37
CA GLN A 18 37.35 -10.20 -6.59
C GLN A 18 35.86 -10.05 -6.28
N LEU A 19 35.35 -10.74 -5.24
CA LEU A 19 33.97 -10.56 -4.79
C LEU A 19 33.73 -9.14 -4.24
N ALA A 20 34.63 -8.65 -3.40
CA ALA A 20 34.59 -7.32 -2.79
C ALA A 20 34.59 -6.19 -3.85
N HIS A 21 35.17 -6.44 -5.02
CA HIS A 21 35.16 -5.51 -6.15
C HIS A 21 33.75 -5.26 -6.72
N ILE A 22 32.85 -6.24 -6.66
CA ILE A 22 31.53 -6.19 -7.32
C ILE A 22 30.39 -6.03 -6.31
N LEU A 23 30.56 -6.59 -5.12
CA LEU A 23 29.48 -6.79 -4.15
C LEU A 23 28.74 -5.49 -3.77
N PRO A 24 29.39 -4.36 -3.45
CA PRO A 24 28.67 -3.16 -3.08
C PRO A 24 27.72 -2.71 -4.21
N LEU A 25 28.22 -2.65 -5.44
CA LEU A 25 27.47 -2.18 -6.60
C LEU A 25 26.31 -3.12 -6.97
N ALA A 26 26.51 -4.44 -6.87
CA ALA A 26 25.45 -5.42 -7.16
C ALA A 26 24.28 -5.30 -6.16
N VAL A 27 24.58 -5.23 -4.86
CA VAL A 27 23.57 -5.13 -3.80
C VAL A 27 22.81 -3.80 -3.91
N PHE A 28 23.46 -2.73 -4.37
CA PHE A 28 22.82 -1.42 -4.60
C PHE A 28 21.78 -1.42 -5.74
N ILE A 29 21.89 -2.29 -6.73
CA ILE A 29 21.05 -2.24 -7.95
C ILE A 29 19.81 -3.13 -7.82
N GLU A 30 19.94 -4.35 -7.29
CA GLU A 30 18.88 -5.36 -7.42
C GLU A 30 17.94 -5.47 -6.20
N LEU A 31 18.40 -5.08 -5.00
CA LEU A 31 17.72 -5.53 -3.77
C LEU A 31 16.82 -4.48 -3.10
N ILE A 32 16.76 -3.25 -3.61
CA ILE A 32 16.09 -2.16 -2.91
C ILE A 32 15.01 -1.51 -3.79
N ASP A 33 13.74 -1.86 -3.54
CA ASP A 33 12.58 -1.11 -4.09
C ASP A 33 12.36 0.18 -3.29
N VAL A 34 13.23 1.14 -3.54
CA VAL A 34 13.25 2.40 -2.80
C VAL A 34 12.10 3.32 -3.20
N SER A 35 11.59 3.23 -4.44
CA SER A 35 10.38 3.96 -4.85
C SER A 35 9.23 3.70 -3.88
N LEU A 36 9.02 2.43 -3.55
CA LEU A 36 7.90 1.99 -2.74
C LEU A 36 8.18 2.23 -1.24
N LYS A 37 9.43 2.09 -0.79
CA LYS A 37 9.88 2.53 0.54
C LYS A 37 9.66 4.03 0.76
N PHE A 38 10.00 4.85 -0.22
CA PHE A 38 9.86 6.31 -0.16
C PHE A 38 8.40 6.74 -0.19
N HIS A 39 7.57 6.07 -0.98
CA HIS A 39 6.12 6.27 -0.96
C HIS A 39 5.50 6.01 0.41
N VAL A 40 5.87 4.87 1.04
CA VAL A 40 5.43 4.53 2.39
C VAL A 40 5.97 5.50 3.44
N PHE A 41 7.19 6.00 3.25
CA PHE A 41 7.76 7.05 4.09
C PHE A 41 6.96 8.35 4.02
N GLU A 42 6.53 8.78 2.85
CA GLU A 42 5.67 9.96 2.70
C GLU A 42 4.27 9.77 3.27
N LEU A 43 3.77 8.52 3.34
CA LEU A 43 2.50 8.18 4.00
C LEU A 43 2.63 8.19 5.53
N ASN A 44 3.61 7.45 6.07
CA ASN A 44 3.79 7.26 7.51
C ASN A 44 4.55 8.42 8.18
N GLY A 45 5.25 9.23 7.40
CA GLY A 45 6.18 10.24 7.89
C GLY A 45 7.45 9.70 8.55
N LEU A 46 7.63 8.37 8.59
CA LEU A 46 8.63 7.70 9.42
C LEU A 46 9.25 6.50 8.71
N VAL A 47 10.57 6.45 8.70
CA VAL A 47 11.41 5.31 8.29
C VAL A 47 12.66 5.32 9.19
N PRO A 48 13.23 4.15 9.56
CA PRO A 48 14.39 4.12 10.44
C PRO A 48 15.58 4.87 9.80
N LEU A 49 16.15 5.83 10.52
CA LEU A 49 17.18 6.74 9.97
C LEU A 49 18.46 6.01 9.55
N TRP A 50 18.78 4.88 10.18
CA TRP A 50 19.94 4.05 9.82
C TRP A 50 19.76 3.30 8.48
N ASN A 51 18.54 3.23 7.93
CA ASN A 51 18.23 2.55 6.68
C ASN A 51 17.95 3.56 5.56
N TRP A 52 18.98 4.29 5.12
CA TRP A 52 18.88 5.29 4.03
C TRP A 52 19.99 5.13 2.99
N THR A 53 20.09 3.91 2.46
CA THR A 53 20.84 3.62 1.24
C THR A 53 20.11 4.22 0.05
N ILE A 54 20.76 5.15 -0.66
CA ILE A 54 20.12 5.91 -1.75
C ILE A 54 20.72 5.49 -3.09
N THR A 55 19.89 4.89 -3.97
CA THR A 55 20.31 4.55 -5.33
C THR A 55 20.22 5.75 -6.27
N PRO A 56 20.82 5.73 -7.47
CA PRO A 56 20.76 6.86 -8.40
C PRO A 56 19.34 7.06 -8.93
N LYS A 57 18.54 5.98 -8.99
CA LYS A 57 17.10 6.04 -9.31
C LYS A 57 16.36 6.87 -8.26
N ASP A 58 16.72 6.72 -7.00
CA ASP A 58 16.03 7.35 -5.87
C ASP A 58 16.47 8.77 -5.65
N ALA A 59 17.72 9.07 -5.97
CA ALA A 59 18.21 10.43 -6.00
C ALA A 59 17.30 11.31 -6.86
N ARG A 60 16.75 10.80 -7.97
CA ARG A 60 15.81 11.54 -8.81
C ARG A 60 14.49 11.83 -8.10
N LEU A 61 13.97 10.88 -7.32
CA LEU A 61 12.74 11.05 -6.55
C LEU A 61 12.94 12.01 -5.37
N LEU A 62 14.02 11.81 -4.60
CA LEU A 62 14.37 12.62 -3.42
C LEU A 62 14.79 14.05 -3.76
N LEU A 63 15.39 14.27 -4.93
CA LEU A 63 15.80 15.59 -5.38
C LEU A 63 14.77 16.26 -6.29
N SER A 64 13.61 15.64 -6.46
CA SER A 64 12.52 16.17 -7.27
C SER A 64 11.98 17.48 -6.66
N ASN A 65 11.78 18.50 -7.49
CA ASN A 65 11.16 19.77 -7.06
C ASN A 65 9.64 19.72 -7.10
N ARG A 66 9.07 18.54 -7.35
CA ARG A 66 7.63 18.40 -7.49
C ARG A 66 6.99 18.59 -6.12
N ASP A 67 5.92 19.37 -6.09
CA ASP A 67 5.13 19.56 -4.90
C ASP A 67 4.56 18.20 -4.42
N ASN A 68 4.93 17.76 -3.22
CA ASN A 68 4.48 16.52 -2.60
C ASN A 68 3.34 16.76 -1.59
N THR A 69 2.79 17.98 -1.48
CA THR A 69 1.76 18.29 -0.47
C THR A 69 0.47 17.49 -0.67
N THR A 70 0.05 17.27 -1.92
CA THR A 70 -1.26 16.69 -2.26
C THR A 70 -1.24 15.18 -2.47
N ALA A 71 -0.13 14.61 -2.92
CA ALA A 71 -0.01 13.20 -3.25
C ALA A 71 1.38 12.66 -2.90
N CYS A 72 1.44 11.37 -2.60
CA CYS A 72 2.71 10.65 -2.50
C CYS A 72 3.36 10.49 -3.88
N CYS A 73 4.67 10.30 -3.90
CA CYS A 73 5.51 10.25 -5.10
C CYS A 73 5.02 9.28 -6.18
N LEU A 74 4.53 8.10 -5.80
CA LEU A 74 3.98 7.08 -6.70
C LEU A 74 2.48 7.23 -7.00
N ASP A 75 1.76 8.13 -6.32
CA ASP A 75 0.35 8.41 -6.64
C ASP A 75 0.20 9.52 -7.69
N LYS A 76 1.31 10.14 -8.09
CA LYS A 76 1.32 11.18 -9.10
C LYS A 76 1.06 10.62 -10.49
N VAL A 77 0.31 11.38 -11.28
CA VAL A 77 -0.15 11.03 -12.64
C VAL A 77 1.00 10.60 -13.56
N ASP A 78 2.17 11.22 -13.44
CA ASP A 78 3.34 10.90 -14.27
C ASP A 78 4.15 9.67 -13.81
N SER A 79 3.93 9.20 -12.58
CA SER A 79 4.82 8.24 -11.92
C SER A 79 4.31 6.79 -12.01
N CYS A 80 3.04 6.55 -12.32
CA CYS A 80 2.44 5.22 -12.24
C CYS A 80 1.61 4.84 -13.48
N GLY A 81 1.73 3.57 -13.87
CA GLY A 81 0.90 2.95 -14.89
C GLY A 81 -0.54 2.75 -14.43
N SER A 82 -1.48 2.92 -15.37
CA SER A 82 -2.94 2.81 -15.24
C SER A 82 -3.55 3.43 -13.97
N ALA A 83 -4.15 4.61 -14.12
CA ALA A 83 -4.99 5.22 -13.09
C ALA A 83 -6.12 4.25 -12.67
N LEU A 84 -6.39 4.19 -11.36
CA LEU A 84 -7.54 3.46 -10.84
C LEU A 84 -8.80 4.28 -11.12
N ASN A 85 -9.76 3.68 -11.83
CA ASN A 85 -11.07 4.29 -12.06
C ASN A 85 -12.00 3.94 -10.92
N CYS A 86 -12.60 4.95 -10.33
CA CYS A 86 -13.56 4.87 -9.23
C CYS A 86 -14.95 5.24 -9.71
N ILE A 87 -15.97 4.47 -9.35
CA ILE A 87 -17.37 4.74 -9.62
C ILE A 87 -18.11 4.83 -8.28
N ASP A 88 -18.66 6.01 -7.96
CA ASP A 88 -19.50 6.20 -6.79
C ASP A 88 -20.91 5.64 -7.05
N CYS A 89 -21.29 4.58 -6.34
CA CYS A 89 -22.57 3.89 -6.55
C CYS A 89 -23.78 4.67 -6.05
N ARG A 90 -23.59 5.78 -5.32
CA ARG A 90 -24.67 6.62 -4.82
C ARG A 90 -25.00 7.76 -5.79
N HIS A 91 -23.97 8.41 -6.31
CA HIS A 91 -24.09 9.60 -7.16
C HIS A 91 -23.96 9.29 -8.65
N GLY A 92 -23.32 8.17 -9.00
CA GLY A 92 -22.99 7.84 -10.38
C GLY A 92 -21.77 8.59 -10.92
N ASP A 93 -21.00 9.27 -10.07
CA ASP A 93 -19.76 9.94 -10.48
C ASP A 93 -18.69 8.90 -10.83
N CYS A 94 -18.07 9.04 -12.00
CA CYS A 94 -16.86 8.31 -12.37
C CYS A 94 -15.65 9.26 -12.29
N TYR A 95 -14.60 8.86 -11.57
CA TYR A 95 -13.41 9.68 -11.36
C TYR A 95 -12.16 8.82 -11.20
N GLN A 96 -10.98 9.41 -11.42
CA GLN A 96 -9.71 8.73 -11.15
C GLN A 96 -9.31 8.87 -9.68
N SER A 97 -8.76 7.81 -9.10
CA SER A 97 -8.26 7.88 -7.73
C SER A 97 -7.02 8.77 -7.61
N ASN A 98 -7.02 9.65 -6.60
CA ASN A 98 -5.88 10.49 -6.26
C ASN A 98 -4.76 9.76 -5.49
N ALA A 99 -5.01 8.50 -5.10
CA ALA A 99 -4.09 7.70 -4.28
C ALA A 99 -3.98 6.27 -4.84
N SER A 100 -3.81 6.14 -6.16
CA SER A 100 -3.94 4.86 -6.86
C SER A 100 -2.96 3.78 -6.37
N THR A 101 -1.69 4.12 -6.23
CA THR A 101 -0.66 3.20 -5.72
C THR A 101 -0.88 2.90 -4.24
N THR A 102 -1.23 3.91 -3.44
CA THR A 102 -1.60 3.71 -2.03
C THR A 102 -2.74 2.71 -1.90
N VAL A 103 -3.80 2.85 -2.70
CA VAL A 103 -4.97 1.97 -2.71
C VAL A 103 -4.58 0.55 -3.15
N ARG A 104 -3.80 0.39 -4.22
CA ARG A 104 -3.27 -0.93 -4.64
C ARG A 104 -2.54 -1.61 -3.50
N LEU A 105 -1.65 -0.88 -2.83
CA LEU A 105 -0.87 -1.41 -1.72
C LEU A 105 -1.75 -1.77 -0.53
N CYS A 106 -2.76 -0.94 -0.22
CA CYS A 106 -3.76 -1.24 0.81
C CYS A 106 -4.48 -2.55 0.54
N VAL A 107 -4.73 -2.92 -0.73
CA VAL A 107 -5.47 -4.14 -1.10
C VAL A 107 -4.55 -5.36 -1.24
N SER A 108 -3.32 -5.16 -1.72
CA SER A 108 -2.41 -6.24 -2.14
C SER A 108 -2.09 -7.28 -1.06
N ASP A 109 -1.93 -6.85 0.19
CA ASP A 109 -1.53 -7.70 1.33
C ASP A 109 -2.68 -7.95 2.31
N LEU A 110 -3.91 -7.60 1.93
CA LEU A 110 -5.07 -7.93 2.76
C LEU A 110 -5.37 -9.42 2.63
N PRO A 111 -5.35 -10.16 3.77
CA PRO A 111 -5.80 -11.54 3.75
C PRO A 111 -7.27 -11.59 3.36
N VAL A 112 -7.63 -12.57 2.54
CA VAL A 112 -9.02 -12.87 2.22
C VAL A 112 -9.63 -13.55 3.45
N GLU A 113 -10.44 -12.81 4.21
CA GLU A 113 -11.06 -13.31 5.45
C GLU A 113 -12.15 -14.35 5.14
N ALA A 114 -12.89 -14.13 4.07
CA ALA A 114 -13.88 -15.06 3.57
C ALA A 114 -13.82 -15.14 2.04
N LYS A 115 -13.79 -16.37 1.52
CA LYS A 115 -13.95 -16.64 0.09
C LYS A 115 -15.32 -17.25 -0.14
N ILE A 116 -16.20 -16.51 -0.81
CA ILE A 116 -17.55 -16.96 -1.11
C ILE A 116 -17.50 -17.89 -2.33
N SER A 117 -17.90 -19.14 -2.13
CA SER A 117 -18.04 -20.09 -3.21
C SER A 117 -19.29 -19.79 -4.04
N ASN A 118 -19.11 -19.75 -5.36
CA ASN A 118 -20.18 -19.60 -6.31
C ASN A 118 -20.38 -20.95 -7.01
N GLY A 119 -21.57 -21.54 -6.80
CA GLY A 119 -21.94 -22.85 -7.33
C GLY A 119 -22.56 -22.80 -8.74
N SER A 120 -22.51 -21.66 -9.41
CA SER A 120 -23.06 -21.49 -10.76
C SER A 120 -22.44 -22.49 -11.74
N ARG A 121 -23.30 -23.22 -12.47
CA ARG A 121 -22.86 -24.19 -13.49
C ARG A 121 -21.99 -23.55 -14.57
N HIS A 122 -22.20 -22.27 -14.84
CA HIS A 122 -21.43 -21.51 -15.81
C HIS A 122 -19.95 -21.35 -15.45
N LEU A 123 -19.58 -21.45 -14.17
CA LEU A 123 -18.18 -21.43 -13.72
C LEU A 123 -17.48 -22.77 -13.95
N LEU A 124 -18.21 -23.88 -14.01
CA LEU A 124 -17.66 -25.22 -14.17
C LEU A 124 -17.25 -25.50 -15.62
N ASN A 125 -17.87 -24.81 -16.59
CA ASN A 125 -17.66 -25.07 -18.01
C ASN A 125 -16.34 -24.50 -18.57
N GLY A 126 -15.52 -23.80 -17.77
CA GLY A 126 -14.16 -23.35 -18.13
C GLY A 126 -14.03 -22.30 -19.24
N GLU A 127 -15.06 -22.11 -20.06
CA GLU A 127 -15.07 -21.16 -21.20
C GLU A 127 -15.47 -19.73 -20.80
N ALA A 128 -16.04 -19.54 -19.61
CA ALA A 128 -16.54 -18.24 -19.17
C ALA A 128 -15.42 -17.32 -18.69
N ARG A 129 -15.45 -16.04 -19.12
CA ARG A 129 -14.57 -14.99 -18.59
C ARG A 129 -14.95 -14.65 -17.14
N ILE A 130 -14.34 -15.35 -16.20
CA ILE A 130 -14.56 -15.21 -14.76
C ILE A 130 -14.35 -13.75 -14.34
N GLN A 131 -15.30 -13.20 -13.60
CA GLN A 131 -15.15 -11.89 -12.95
C GLN A 131 -14.83 -12.11 -11.47
N ARG A 132 -13.77 -11.47 -10.99
CA ARG A 132 -13.37 -11.51 -9.58
C ARG A 132 -13.77 -10.21 -8.90
N LEU A 133 -14.49 -10.33 -7.79
CA LEU A 133 -14.81 -9.21 -6.92
C LEU A 133 -14.08 -9.38 -5.58
N ASP A 134 -13.23 -8.43 -5.24
CA ASP A 134 -12.76 -8.26 -3.86
C ASP A 134 -13.62 -7.19 -3.19
N PHE A 135 -14.55 -7.61 -2.34
CA PHE A 135 -15.41 -6.72 -1.55
C PHE A 135 -14.67 -6.30 -0.28
N LEU A 136 -14.40 -5.01 -0.17
CA LEU A 136 -13.56 -4.39 0.85
C LEU A 136 -14.42 -3.61 1.83
N HIS A 137 -14.58 -4.13 3.04
CA HIS A 137 -15.32 -3.43 4.10
C HIS A 137 -14.38 -2.53 4.88
N VAL A 138 -14.62 -1.22 4.80
CA VAL A 138 -13.84 -0.16 5.43
C VAL A 138 -14.58 0.32 6.68
N THR A 139 -14.02 0.01 7.84
CA THR A 139 -14.57 0.40 9.14
C THR A 139 -13.64 1.34 9.87
N THR A 140 -14.21 2.32 10.57
CA THR A 140 -13.44 3.16 11.49
C THR A 140 -13.22 2.39 12.77
N ILE A 141 -11.95 2.25 13.17
CA ILE A 141 -11.58 1.71 14.46
C ILE A 141 -11.84 2.83 15.48
N GLN A 142 -12.88 2.68 16.30
CA GLN A 142 -12.92 3.42 17.54
C GLN A 142 -11.78 2.88 18.40
N THR A 143 -10.68 3.63 18.51
CA THR A 143 -9.62 3.29 19.45
C THR A 143 -10.16 3.52 20.86
N SER A 144 -10.96 2.58 21.36
CA SER A 144 -11.31 2.48 22.77
C SER A 144 -9.99 2.34 23.53
N CYS A 145 -9.66 3.39 24.30
CA CYS A 145 -8.62 3.38 25.33
C CYS A 145 -7.40 2.50 25.03
N GLY A 146 -6.69 2.76 23.92
CA GLY A 146 -5.32 2.29 23.80
C GLY A 146 -4.57 2.79 25.03
N SER A 147 -4.13 1.86 25.89
CA SER A 147 -3.44 2.15 27.16
C SER A 147 -2.58 3.39 27.00
N ARG A 148 -2.80 4.42 27.82
CA ARG A 148 -2.01 5.67 27.76
C ARG A 148 -0.51 5.38 27.74
N VAL A 149 -0.11 4.28 28.37
CA VAL A 149 1.24 3.72 28.38
C VAL A 149 1.72 3.33 26.98
N ARG A 150 0.89 2.69 26.15
CA ARG A 150 1.25 2.34 24.77
C ARG A 150 1.46 3.58 23.89
N LYS A 151 0.56 4.57 23.99
CA LYS A 151 0.73 5.85 23.28
C LYS A 151 1.96 6.60 23.78
N ALA A 152 2.26 6.53 25.08
CA ALA A 152 3.45 7.16 25.67
C ALA A 152 4.77 6.47 25.27
N LEU A 153 4.80 5.14 25.23
CA LEU A 153 6.02 4.37 24.94
C LEU A 153 6.30 4.19 23.45
N PHE A 154 5.27 3.99 22.64
CA PHE A 154 5.41 3.64 21.22
C PHE A 154 4.79 4.66 20.27
N GLY A 155 4.14 5.71 20.79
CA GLY A 155 3.48 6.72 19.96
C GLY A 155 2.42 6.12 19.04
N GLN A 156 2.42 6.57 17.78
CA GLN A 156 1.61 6.00 16.69
C GLN A 156 2.31 4.84 15.95
N GLN A 157 3.41 4.30 16.49
CA GLN A 157 4.21 3.28 15.80
C GLN A 157 3.82 1.86 16.22
N SER A 158 4.08 0.90 15.32
CA SER A 158 3.94 -0.52 15.65
C SER A 158 5.13 -1.00 16.49
N VAL A 159 4.87 -1.92 17.42
CA VAL A 159 5.93 -2.51 18.27
C VAL A 159 7.02 -3.16 17.41
N ARG A 160 6.62 -3.80 16.30
CA ARG A 160 7.54 -4.37 15.31
C ARG A 160 8.48 -3.32 14.74
N TYR A 161 7.96 -2.15 14.36
CA TYR A 161 8.79 -1.04 13.89
C TYR A 161 9.80 -0.61 14.96
N CYS A 162 9.35 -0.45 16.22
CA CYS A 162 10.24 -0.06 17.31
C CYS A 162 11.36 -1.09 17.54
N ILE A 163 11.03 -2.39 17.55
CA ILE A 163 12.02 -3.47 17.70
C ILE A 163 13.03 -3.44 16.56
N VAL A 164 12.56 -3.40 15.31
CA VAL A 164 13.45 -3.38 14.14
C VAL A 164 14.32 -2.12 14.12
N SER A 165 13.75 -0.97 14.47
CA SER A 165 14.48 0.29 14.56
C SER A 165 15.58 0.23 15.63
N SER A 166 15.26 -0.25 16.83
CA SER A 166 16.23 -0.42 17.92
C SER A 166 17.33 -1.42 17.59
N LEU A 167 16.99 -2.58 17.01
CA LEU A 167 17.97 -3.57 16.56
C LEU A 167 18.89 -3.00 15.49
N GLY A 168 18.35 -2.24 14.54
CA GLY A 168 19.17 -1.59 13.52
C GLY A 168 20.12 -0.54 14.07
N TRP A 169 19.71 0.23 15.08
CA TRP A 169 20.61 1.16 15.78
C TRP A 169 21.73 0.44 16.55
N LEU A 170 21.39 -0.63 17.27
CA LEU A 170 22.40 -1.45 17.97
C LEU A 170 23.42 -2.04 17.00
N LEU A 171 22.94 -2.59 15.88
CA LEU A 171 23.82 -3.12 14.83
C LEU A 171 24.66 -2.00 14.19
N TRP A 172 24.07 -0.82 13.94
CA TRP A 172 24.79 0.34 13.42
C TRP A 172 25.95 0.73 14.32
N ILE A 173 25.72 0.84 15.64
CA ILE A 173 26.76 1.16 16.63
C ILE A 173 27.86 0.08 16.61
N ALA A 174 27.48 -1.20 16.61
CA ALA A 174 28.43 -2.31 16.60
C ALA A 174 29.32 -2.30 15.34
N VAL A 175 28.72 -2.13 14.16
CA VAL A 175 29.44 -2.04 12.88
C VAL A 175 30.34 -0.82 12.82
N LEU A 176 29.90 0.31 13.35
CA LEU A 176 30.69 1.54 13.40
C LEU A 176 31.92 1.38 14.31
N ILE A 177 31.73 0.86 15.53
CA ILE A 177 32.83 0.59 16.47
C ILE A 177 33.81 -0.41 15.84
N PHE A 178 33.31 -1.51 15.27
CA PHE A 178 34.14 -2.49 14.56
C PHE A 178 34.97 -1.83 13.45
N SER A 179 34.34 -0.97 12.64
CA SER A 179 35.02 -0.27 11.54
C SER A 179 36.16 0.62 12.05
N PHE A 180 35.96 1.35 13.16
CA PHE A 180 37.03 2.17 13.76
C PHE A 180 38.15 1.34 14.38
N LEU A 181 37.83 0.28 15.13
CA LEU A 181 38.83 -0.59 15.75
C LEU A 181 39.70 -1.28 14.69
N ALA A 182 39.11 -1.66 13.56
CA ALA A 182 39.78 -2.31 12.45
C ALA A 182 40.46 -1.35 11.45
N GLY A 183 40.35 -0.02 11.64
CA GLY A 183 40.91 0.97 10.72
C GLY A 183 40.19 1.08 9.36
N LEU A 184 38.94 0.60 9.26
CA LEU A 184 38.09 0.63 8.07
C LEU A 184 37.38 1.98 7.91
N TYR A 185 38.16 3.06 7.73
CA TYR A 185 37.63 4.43 7.72
C TYR A 185 36.67 4.72 6.56
N VAL A 186 36.82 4.05 5.41
CA VAL A 186 35.91 4.23 4.27
C VAL A 186 34.52 3.68 4.61
N ALA A 187 34.47 2.47 5.18
CA ALA A 187 33.24 1.89 5.67
C ALA A 187 32.64 2.72 6.82
N ALA A 188 33.45 3.17 7.78
CA ALA A 188 32.97 4.02 8.88
C ALA A 188 32.32 5.31 8.37
N ALA A 189 32.95 6.01 7.41
CA ALA A 189 32.39 7.21 6.79
C ALA A 189 31.06 6.91 6.08
N TYR A 190 30.98 5.79 5.36
CA TYR A 190 29.77 5.36 4.67
C TYR A 190 28.62 5.07 5.66
N ILE A 191 28.91 4.35 6.74
CA ILE A 191 27.96 4.01 7.80
C ILE A 191 27.42 5.27 8.50
N VAL A 192 28.27 6.28 8.75
CA VAL A 192 27.85 7.57 9.30
C VAL A 192 26.98 8.37 8.32
N LEU A 193 27.24 8.26 7.03
CA LEU A 193 26.49 8.99 6.01
C LEU A 193 25.02 8.54 5.93
N MET A 194 24.72 7.28 6.26
CA MET A 194 23.35 6.72 6.25
C MET A 194 22.37 7.50 7.17
N PRO A 195 22.57 7.57 8.50
CA PRO A 195 21.67 8.31 9.37
C PRO A 195 21.63 9.80 9.04
N LEU A 196 22.75 10.39 8.61
CA LEU A 196 22.76 11.79 8.20
C LEU A 196 21.83 12.00 6.98
N SER A 197 21.93 11.15 5.96
CA SER A 197 21.03 11.21 4.78
C SER A 197 19.58 10.97 5.19
N GLY A 198 19.33 10.07 6.13
CA GLY A 198 18.02 9.84 6.71
C GLY A 198 17.45 11.05 7.42
N VAL A 199 18.25 11.80 8.18
CA VAL A 199 17.83 13.04 8.83
C VAL A 199 17.44 14.08 7.78
N VAL A 200 18.25 14.28 6.74
CA VAL A 200 17.92 15.25 5.67
C VAL A 200 16.65 14.82 4.92
N ALA A 201 16.48 13.53 4.64
CA ALA A 201 15.27 13.00 4.04
C ALA A 201 14.04 13.19 4.96
N PHE A 202 14.20 12.99 6.27
CA PHE A 202 13.17 13.26 7.28
C PHE A 202 12.76 14.72 7.36
N LEU A 203 13.72 15.64 7.33
CA LEU A 203 13.40 17.07 7.38
C LEU A 203 12.68 17.57 6.12
N THR A 204 13.00 16.99 4.96
CA THR A 204 12.45 17.43 3.66
C THR A 204 11.16 16.73 3.26
N HIS A 205 11.07 15.42 3.54
CA HIS A 205 10.00 14.53 3.07
C HIS A 205 9.39 13.71 4.21
N GLY A 206 9.85 13.87 5.44
CA GLY A 206 9.25 13.33 6.65
C GLY A 206 8.41 14.38 7.40
N GLY A 207 8.07 14.09 8.65
CA GLY A 207 7.14 14.90 9.45
C GLY A 207 5.86 14.14 9.80
N GLU A 208 4.73 14.84 9.92
CA GLU A 208 3.46 14.21 10.30
C GLU A 208 3.01 13.18 9.25
N PRO A 209 2.41 12.05 9.68
CA PRO A 209 1.80 11.08 8.79
C PRO A 209 0.62 11.72 8.05
N ARG A 210 0.40 11.31 6.81
CA ARG A 210 -0.81 11.70 6.07
C ARG A 210 -2.02 11.09 6.77
N THR A 211 -3.09 11.86 6.93
CA THR A 211 -4.31 11.39 7.60
C THR A 211 -5.51 11.49 6.68
N LEU A 212 -6.56 10.72 6.99
CA LEU A 212 -7.82 10.81 6.27
C LEU A 212 -8.62 12.00 6.81
N ASP A 213 -9.05 12.88 5.91
CA ASP A 213 -9.81 14.08 6.26
C ASP A 213 -11.05 13.76 7.11
N SER A 214 -11.29 14.58 8.13
CA SER A 214 -12.32 14.41 9.13
C SER A 214 -13.68 15.04 8.79
N ARG A 215 -13.74 15.87 7.75
CA ARG A 215 -14.85 16.81 7.51
C ARG A 215 -16.05 16.25 6.72
N ALA A 216 -16.12 14.96 6.45
CA ALA A 216 -17.16 14.38 5.60
C ALA A 216 -18.38 13.89 6.39
N SER A 217 -19.56 13.91 5.75
CA SER A 217 -20.82 13.44 6.30
C SER A 217 -20.83 11.93 6.58
N GLU A 218 -21.49 11.55 7.67
CA GLU A 218 -21.60 10.17 8.15
C GLU A 218 -22.74 9.43 7.45
N PHE A 219 -22.47 8.88 6.27
CA PHE A 219 -23.33 7.87 5.65
C PHE A 219 -22.48 6.73 5.10
N ARG A 220 -23.08 5.54 4.96
CA ARG A 220 -22.44 4.39 4.32
C ARG A 220 -22.65 4.46 2.81
N ARG A 221 -21.63 4.14 2.03
CA ARG A 221 -21.70 4.08 0.57
C ARG A 221 -20.87 2.95 0.02
N LEU A 222 -21.14 2.60 -1.23
CA LEU A 222 -20.34 1.67 -2.03
C LEU A 222 -19.61 2.46 -3.14
N THR A 223 -18.33 2.16 -3.35
CA THR A 223 -17.53 2.71 -4.45
C THR A 223 -16.82 1.56 -5.14
N LEU A 224 -17.00 1.45 -6.46
CA LEU A 224 -16.31 0.45 -7.26
C LEU A 224 -14.98 1.01 -7.73
N VAL A 225 -13.95 0.18 -7.72
CA VAL A 225 -12.61 0.56 -8.16
C VAL A 225 -12.08 -0.54 -9.08
N ALA A 226 -11.55 -0.17 -10.23
CA ALA A 226 -10.93 -1.09 -11.18
C ALA A 226 -9.83 -0.40 -11.98
N ASP A 227 -8.88 -1.19 -12.48
CA ASP A 227 -7.81 -0.72 -13.38
C ASP A 227 -8.38 -0.18 -14.70
N SER A 228 -9.46 -0.80 -15.16
CA SER A 228 -10.18 -0.44 -16.38
C SER A 228 -11.65 -0.79 -16.18
N LEU A 229 -12.55 -0.04 -16.83
CA LEU A 229 -13.97 -0.38 -16.91
C LEU A 229 -14.21 -1.74 -17.60
N ASN A 230 -13.20 -2.25 -18.32
CA ASN A 230 -13.22 -3.55 -18.96
C ASN A 230 -12.45 -4.65 -18.21
N ALA A 231 -11.99 -4.38 -16.98
CA ALA A 231 -11.28 -5.36 -16.17
C ALA A 231 -12.17 -6.57 -15.80
N THR A 232 -11.51 -7.68 -15.46
CA THR A 232 -12.12 -8.85 -14.80
C THR A 232 -12.08 -8.75 -13.29
N ASP A 233 -11.12 -7.99 -12.77
CA ASP A 233 -10.87 -7.85 -11.34
C ASP A 233 -11.42 -6.49 -10.88
N TRP A 234 -12.36 -6.53 -9.94
CA TRP A 234 -13.06 -5.37 -9.40
C TRP A 234 -12.91 -5.33 -7.89
N TRP A 235 -12.79 -4.11 -7.35
CA TRP A 235 -12.77 -3.87 -5.91
C TRP A 235 -14.01 -3.09 -5.51
N GLY A 236 -14.84 -3.67 -4.64
CA GLY A 236 -16.03 -3.02 -4.10
C GLY A 236 -15.74 -2.46 -2.71
N PHE A 237 -15.45 -1.17 -2.59
CA PHE A 237 -15.21 -0.52 -1.30
C PHE A 237 -16.53 -0.09 -0.65
N TYR A 238 -16.87 -0.73 0.47
CA TYR A 238 -18.07 -0.44 1.25
C TYR A 238 -17.70 0.09 2.63
N GLY A 239 -18.34 1.17 3.08
CA GLY A 239 -18.04 1.75 4.39
C GLY A 239 -18.50 3.19 4.51
N GLY A 240 -18.00 3.88 5.54
CA GLY A 240 -18.31 5.29 5.78
C GLY A 240 -17.75 6.20 4.68
N ASN A 241 -18.58 7.13 4.18
CA ASN A 241 -18.24 8.12 3.17
C ASN A 241 -16.95 8.89 3.51
N ARG A 242 -16.72 9.20 4.79
CA ARG A 242 -15.49 9.83 5.27
C ARG A 242 -14.23 9.04 4.91
N ALA A 243 -14.16 7.77 5.30
CA ALA A 243 -13.01 6.93 5.02
C ALA A 243 -12.83 6.71 3.51
N LEU A 244 -13.94 6.43 2.81
CA LEU A 244 -13.91 6.15 1.38
C LEU A 244 -13.54 7.36 0.52
N SER A 245 -14.09 8.54 0.83
CA SER A 245 -13.80 9.76 0.09
C SER A 245 -12.35 10.18 0.31
N SER A 246 -11.85 10.09 1.54
CA SER A 246 -10.46 10.41 1.84
C SER A 246 -9.46 9.41 1.26
N LEU A 247 -9.80 8.12 1.21
CA LEU A 247 -8.92 7.09 0.67
C LEU A 247 -8.90 7.07 -0.87
N LEU A 248 -10.06 7.26 -1.51
CA LEU A 248 -10.21 7.05 -2.95
C LEU A 248 -10.25 8.35 -3.76
N ARG A 249 -10.92 9.40 -3.26
CA ARG A 249 -11.25 10.61 -4.02
C ARG A 249 -10.40 11.81 -3.66
N ARG A 250 -10.13 12.05 -2.38
CA ARG A 250 -9.42 13.25 -1.94
C ARG A 250 -7.91 13.03 -1.98
N PRO A 251 -7.14 14.07 -2.28
CA PRO A 251 -5.69 14.04 -2.05
C PRO A 251 -5.40 13.80 -0.57
N LEU A 252 -4.40 12.97 -0.29
CA LEU A 252 -3.92 12.69 1.06
C LEU A 252 -3.04 13.86 1.48
N TYR A 253 -3.64 14.94 1.97
CA TYR A 253 -2.88 16.13 2.34
C TYR A 253 -1.87 15.83 3.44
N ARG A 254 -0.75 16.54 3.36
CA ARG A 254 0.24 16.64 4.42
C ARG A 254 0.49 18.10 4.72
N GLU A 255 0.73 18.42 5.99
CA GLU A 255 1.37 19.69 6.33
C GLU A 255 2.73 19.79 5.62
N PRO A 256 3.05 20.94 5.01
CA PRO A 256 4.32 21.12 4.33
C PRO A 256 5.45 20.99 5.34
N GLY A 257 6.41 20.09 5.07
CA GLY A 257 7.67 20.02 5.80
C GLY A 257 8.56 21.25 5.52
N LEU A 258 9.84 21.18 5.92
CA LEU A 258 10.80 22.19 5.49
C LEU A 258 10.87 22.17 3.95
N ALA A 259 10.42 23.25 3.33
CA ALA A 259 10.52 23.42 1.88
C ALA A 259 11.96 23.10 1.46
N MET A 260 12.13 22.25 0.45
CA MET A 260 13.45 21.82 -0.01
C MET A 260 14.17 22.98 -0.69
N SER A 261 14.76 23.84 0.15
CA SER A 261 15.57 24.97 -0.26
C SER A 261 16.79 24.49 -1.04
N GLN A 262 17.31 25.33 -1.92
CA GLN A 262 18.52 25.03 -2.70
C GLN A 262 19.69 24.51 -1.84
N PRO A 263 20.02 25.08 -0.65
CA PRO A 263 21.11 24.55 0.16
C PRO A 263 20.83 23.14 0.70
N VAL A 264 19.60 22.85 1.16
CA VAL A 264 19.23 21.51 1.64
C VAL A 264 19.33 20.47 0.52
N ARG A 265 18.90 20.84 -0.69
CA ARG A 265 19.03 20.00 -1.87
C ARG A 265 20.48 19.73 -2.24
N LEU A 266 21.34 20.76 -2.16
CA LEU A 266 22.76 20.62 -2.42
C LEU A 266 23.42 19.68 -1.40
N ILE A 267 23.09 19.84 -0.11
CA ILE A 267 23.54 18.93 0.95
C ILE A 267 23.10 17.50 0.64
N MET A 268 21.82 17.28 0.31
CA MET A 268 21.31 15.96 -0.04
C MET A 268 22.05 15.36 -1.26
N ARG A 269 22.33 16.17 -2.30
CA ARG A 269 23.14 15.76 -3.46
C ARG A 269 24.55 15.35 -3.07
N ILE A 270 25.22 16.14 -2.24
CA ILE A 270 26.58 15.86 -1.76
C ILE A 270 26.59 14.55 -0.97
N MET A 271 25.59 14.32 -0.12
CA MET A 271 25.50 13.10 0.68
C MET A 271 25.25 11.88 -0.19
N ILE A 272 24.31 11.97 -1.14
CA ILE A 272 24.07 10.89 -2.11
C ILE A 272 25.35 10.60 -2.87
N LEU A 273 25.97 11.61 -3.49
CA LEU A 273 27.22 11.44 -4.22
C LEU A 273 28.33 10.85 -3.34
N GLY A 274 28.42 11.28 -2.08
CA GLY A 274 29.35 10.75 -1.09
C GLY A 274 29.15 9.25 -0.83
N GLN A 275 27.90 8.78 -0.69
CA GLN A 275 27.61 7.35 -0.52
C GLN A 275 28.15 6.55 -1.73
N TRP A 276 27.94 7.07 -2.94
CA TRP A 276 28.39 6.46 -4.18
C TRP A 276 29.92 6.45 -4.32
N VAL A 277 30.57 7.58 -4.07
CA VAL A 277 32.04 7.68 -4.12
C VAL A 277 32.68 6.73 -3.11
N LEU A 278 32.16 6.67 -1.88
CA LEU A 278 32.67 5.77 -0.86
C LEU A 278 32.49 4.29 -1.24
N ALA A 279 31.34 3.92 -1.83
CA ALA A 279 31.11 2.58 -2.33
C ALA A 279 32.10 2.20 -3.45
N ILE A 280 32.34 3.10 -4.40
CA ILE A 280 33.31 2.90 -5.49
C ILE A 280 34.74 2.78 -4.93
N VAL A 281 35.14 3.66 -4.01
CA VAL A 281 36.45 3.61 -3.37
C VAL A 281 36.65 2.30 -2.60
N ALA A 282 35.60 1.79 -1.95
CA ALA A 282 35.68 0.49 -1.29
C ALA A 282 35.84 -0.65 -2.32
N CYS A 283 35.11 -0.61 -3.43
CA CYS A 283 35.26 -1.59 -4.52
C CYS A 283 36.68 -1.59 -5.09
N THR A 284 37.28 -0.41 -5.31
CA THR A 284 38.64 -0.31 -5.87
C THR A 284 39.70 -0.79 -4.89
N LYS A 285 39.50 -0.63 -3.59
CA LYS A 285 40.41 -1.14 -2.56
C LYS A 285 40.34 -2.67 -2.39
N GLN A 286 39.23 -3.30 -2.79
CA GLN A 286 39.01 -4.74 -2.70
C GLN A 286 39.28 -5.33 -1.31
N ASP A 287 39.04 -4.52 -0.28
CA ASP A 287 39.36 -4.85 1.11
C ASP A 287 38.09 -5.04 1.95
N TRP A 288 38.27 -5.20 3.27
CA TRP A 288 37.18 -5.34 4.22
C TRP A 288 36.19 -4.17 4.23
N ASN A 289 36.55 -2.97 3.73
CA ASN A 289 35.60 -1.86 3.64
C ASN A 289 34.43 -2.22 2.72
N ALA A 290 34.70 -2.86 1.57
CA ALA A 290 33.66 -3.24 0.61
C ALA A 290 32.72 -4.29 1.20
N LEU A 291 33.25 -5.25 1.95
CA LEU A 291 32.45 -6.28 2.62
C LEU A 291 31.53 -5.67 3.68
N VAL A 292 32.04 -4.74 4.51
CA VAL A 292 31.23 -4.05 5.53
C VAL A 292 30.14 -3.20 4.89
N ILE A 293 30.45 -2.44 3.83
CA ILE A 293 29.45 -1.65 3.09
C ILE A 293 28.39 -2.56 2.50
N SER A 294 28.78 -3.63 1.82
CA SER A 294 27.85 -4.59 1.21
C SER A 294 26.95 -5.26 2.24
N PHE A 295 27.52 -5.69 3.37
CA PHE A 295 26.77 -6.24 4.49
C PHE A 295 25.73 -5.25 4.99
N TRP A 296 26.09 -3.98 5.15
CA TRP A 296 25.15 -2.96 5.63
C TRP A 296 24.02 -2.69 4.64
N VAL A 297 24.34 -2.59 3.34
CA VAL A 297 23.32 -2.40 2.30
C VAL A 297 22.39 -3.60 2.23
N PHE A 298 22.93 -4.82 2.33
CA PHE A 298 22.16 -6.05 2.37
C PHE A 298 21.25 -6.12 3.60
N TRP A 299 21.76 -5.75 4.78
CA TRP A 299 20.97 -5.62 6.00
C TRP A 299 19.83 -4.61 5.83
N CYS A 300 20.11 -3.45 5.22
CA CYS A 300 19.09 -2.45 4.92
C CYS A 300 18.00 -3.01 3.99
N ALA A 301 18.38 -3.76 2.96
CA ALA A 301 17.43 -4.42 2.05
C ALA A 301 16.55 -5.43 2.80
N ILE A 302 17.17 -6.36 3.55
CA ILE A 302 16.45 -7.36 4.37
C ILE A 302 15.51 -6.68 5.37
N ALA A 303 15.99 -5.67 6.09
CA ALA A 303 15.17 -4.99 7.07
C ALA A 303 13.97 -4.27 6.43
N SER A 304 14.16 -3.70 5.23
CA SER A 304 13.07 -3.05 4.50
C SER A 304 12.06 -4.05 3.92
N GLN A 305 12.50 -5.22 3.47
CA GLN A 305 11.65 -6.23 2.87
C GLN A 305 10.91 -7.08 3.92
N TYR A 306 11.59 -7.46 4.99
CA TYR A 306 11.08 -8.39 6.00
C TYR A 306 10.85 -7.75 7.36
N GLY A 307 11.65 -6.76 7.75
CA GLY A 307 11.52 -6.10 9.06
C GLY A 307 10.28 -5.18 9.09
N TYR A 308 10.23 -4.24 8.16
CA TYR A 308 9.16 -3.25 8.02
C TYR A 308 8.69 -3.15 6.57
N SER A 309 8.22 -4.28 6.02
CA SER A 309 7.73 -4.33 4.64
C SER A 309 6.77 -3.17 4.34
N PRO A 310 6.80 -2.61 3.13
CA PRO A 310 5.89 -1.54 2.76
C PRO A 310 4.41 -1.88 2.97
N GLN A 311 4.03 -3.13 2.73
CA GLN A 311 2.70 -3.65 2.97
C GLN A 311 2.32 -3.56 4.45
N HIS A 312 3.23 -4.01 5.33
CA HIS A 312 3.03 -3.91 6.78
C HIS A 312 2.96 -2.46 7.25
N SER A 313 3.76 -1.60 6.65
CA SER A 313 3.80 -0.16 6.96
C SER A 313 2.52 0.56 6.55
N ILE A 314 1.88 0.17 5.44
CA ILE A 314 0.58 0.72 5.02
C ILE A 314 -0.55 0.21 5.91
N LYS A 315 -0.51 -1.06 6.32
CA LYS A 315 -1.45 -1.58 7.32
C LYS A 315 -1.32 -0.83 8.65
N ASN A 316 -0.10 -0.52 9.08
CA ASN A 316 0.16 0.28 10.27
C ASN A 316 -0.34 1.72 10.09
N TRP A 317 -0.08 2.35 8.94
CA TRP A 317 -0.61 3.67 8.60
C TRP A 317 -2.15 3.72 8.71
N LEU A 318 -2.86 2.81 8.04
CA LEU A 318 -4.31 2.70 8.11
C LEU A 318 -4.79 2.57 9.56
N LYS A 319 -4.14 1.70 10.33
CA LYS A 319 -4.56 1.41 11.71
C LYS A 319 -4.25 2.54 12.69
N TYR A 320 -3.04 3.09 12.68
CA TYR A 320 -2.53 4.00 13.71
C TYR A 320 -2.66 5.47 13.35
N SER A 321 -2.55 5.82 12.07
CA SER A 321 -2.67 7.20 11.59
C SER A 321 -4.08 7.50 11.09
N CYS A 322 -4.72 6.55 10.39
CA CYS A 322 -6.06 6.77 9.84
C CYS A 322 -7.20 6.25 10.73
N ASN A 323 -6.92 5.38 11.72
CA ASN A 323 -7.92 4.68 12.52
C ASN A 323 -8.94 3.92 11.66
N VAL A 324 -8.49 3.29 10.58
CA VAL A 324 -9.31 2.53 9.65
C VAL A 324 -8.82 1.08 9.60
N GLN A 325 -9.78 0.15 9.55
CA GLN A 325 -9.54 -1.24 9.21
C GLN A 325 -10.21 -1.54 7.88
N ILE A 326 -9.53 -2.31 7.04
CA ILE A 326 -10.09 -2.85 5.80
C ILE A 326 -10.14 -4.37 5.93
N ARG A 327 -11.28 -4.95 5.59
CA ARG A 327 -11.49 -6.40 5.52
C ARG A 327 -11.81 -6.79 4.10
N ARG A 328 -11.36 -7.97 3.69
CA ARG A 328 -11.51 -8.44 2.31
C ARG A 328 -12.31 -9.73 2.25
N ILE A 329 -13.42 -9.67 1.52
CA ILE A 329 -14.23 -10.82 1.14
C ILE A 329 -14.07 -10.99 -0.36
N GLN A 330 -13.77 -12.20 -0.82
CA GLN A 330 -13.56 -12.47 -2.23
C GLN A 330 -14.67 -13.36 -2.79
N ALA A 331 -15.17 -13.02 -3.98
CA ALA A 331 -16.13 -13.83 -4.72
C ALA A 331 -15.78 -13.85 -6.21
N ASN A 332 -16.09 -14.97 -6.87
CA ASN A 332 -15.96 -15.11 -8.32
C ASN A 332 -17.36 -15.24 -8.94
N PHE A 333 -17.54 -14.66 -10.11
CA PHE A 333 -18.80 -14.62 -10.85
C PHE A 333 -18.61 -15.15 -12.26
N SER A 334 -19.66 -15.81 -12.77
CA SER A 334 -19.68 -16.35 -14.13
C SER A 334 -19.71 -15.25 -15.20
N SER A 335 -20.28 -14.09 -14.86
CA SER A 335 -20.47 -12.97 -15.77
C SER A 335 -20.38 -11.62 -15.06
N ARG A 336 -20.17 -10.57 -15.85
CA ARG A 336 -20.18 -9.18 -15.35
C ARG A 336 -21.57 -8.79 -14.83
N LYS A 337 -22.65 -9.24 -15.48
CA LYS A 337 -24.03 -8.98 -15.02
C LYS A 337 -24.30 -9.62 -13.66
N ALA A 338 -23.83 -10.84 -13.42
CA ALA A 338 -23.97 -11.49 -12.11
C ALA A 338 -23.21 -10.72 -11.00
N MET A 339 -21.97 -10.31 -11.28
CA MET A 339 -21.18 -9.47 -10.37
C MET A 339 -21.88 -8.12 -10.07
N LEU A 340 -22.38 -7.44 -11.09
CA LEU A 340 -23.12 -6.19 -10.93
C LEU A 340 -24.42 -6.40 -10.14
N GLY A 341 -25.12 -7.52 -10.36
CA GLY A 341 -26.29 -7.90 -9.57
C GLY A 341 -25.97 -8.05 -8.07
N ALA A 342 -24.85 -8.68 -7.74
CA ALA A 342 -24.37 -8.75 -6.36
C ALA A 342 -24.03 -7.37 -5.78
N LEU A 343 -23.42 -6.48 -6.57
CA LEU A 343 -23.10 -5.12 -6.14
C LEU A 343 -24.34 -4.26 -5.93
N VAL A 344 -25.37 -4.42 -6.76
CA VAL A 344 -26.69 -3.80 -6.56
C VAL A 344 -27.31 -4.30 -5.25
N TYR A 345 -27.27 -5.60 -4.97
CA TYR A 345 -27.75 -6.14 -3.69
C TYR A 345 -26.99 -5.57 -2.49
N LEU A 346 -25.67 -5.39 -2.60
CA LEU A 346 -24.81 -4.91 -1.52
C LEU A 346 -24.82 -3.38 -1.34
N ASN A 347 -25.33 -2.63 -2.31
CA ASN A 347 -25.32 -1.17 -2.28
C ASN A 347 -26.41 -0.65 -1.31
N PRO A 348 -26.04 0.14 -0.28
CA PRO A 348 -27.02 0.68 0.67
C PRO A 348 -28.03 1.64 0.03
N ASP A 349 -27.69 2.24 -1.12
CA ASP A 349 -28.54 3.20 -1.83
C ASP A 349 -29.50 2.54 -2.85
N THR A 350 -29.51 1.21 -2.97
CA THR A 350 -30.39 0.47 -3.90
C THR A 350 -31.87 0.66 -3.63
N MET A 351 -32.27 0.89 -2.38
CA MET A 351 -33.66 1.19 -2.01
C MET A 351 -34.18 2.47 -2.66
N GLY A 352 -33.29 3.40 -3.04
CA GLY A 352 -33.66 4.59 -3.82
C GLY A 352 -33.72 4.36 -5.32
N ARG A 353 -33.59 3.10 -5.79
CA ARG A 353 -33.46 2.70 -7.20
C ARG A 353 -32.42 3.52 -7.98
N ARG A 354 -31.34 3.94 -7.29
CA ARG A 354 -30.27 4.77 -7.85
C ARG A 354 -29.22 3.90 -8.54
N LEU A 355 -29.48 3.57 -9.80
CA LEU A 355 -28.63 2.69 -10.61
C LEU A 355 -27.87 3.42 -11.73
N SER A 356 -27.84 4.75 -11.72
CA SER A 356 -27.16 5.57 -12.75
C SER A 356 -25.66 5.25 -12.88
N TRP A 357 -25.03 4.77 -11.81
CA TRP A 357 -23.62 4.37 -11.80
C TRP A 357 -23.33 3.19 -12.75
N LEU A 358 -24.33 2.35 -13.07
CA LEU A 358 -24.18 1.25 -14.02
C LEU A 358 -23.95 1.74 -15.46
N ASN A 359 -24.35 2.97 -15.78
CA ASN A 359 -24.19 3.56 -17.13
C ASN A 359 -22.74 3.60 -17.60
N HIS A 360 -21.77 3.64 -16.67
CA HIS A 360 -20.34 3.63 -17.00
C HIS A 360 -19.82 2.24 -17.38
N ILE A 361 -20.56 1.18 -17.05
CA ILE A 361 -20.12 -0.22 -17.20
C ILE A 361 -20.97 -0.93 -18.25
N PHE A 362 -22.25 -0.60 -18.32
CA PHE A 362 -23.22 -1.24 -19.20
C PHE A 362 -24.10 -0.20 -19.88
N GLU A 363 -24.18 -0.25 -21.21
CA GLU A 363 -24.93 0.70 -22.01
C GLU A 363 -26.43 0.64 -21.68
N ASP A 364 -27.10 1.79 -21.69
CA ASP A 364 -28.54 1.86 -21.46
C ASP A 364 -29.30 1.33 -22.68
N GLY A 365 -29.99 0.20 -22.51
CA GLY A 365 -30.71 -0.50 -23.57
C GLY A 365 -31.91 -1.28 -23.01
N PRO A 366 -32.82 -1.76 -23.88
CA PRO A 366 -34.05 -2.42 -23.44
C PRO A 366 -33.77 -3.66 -22.57
N ASP A 367 -32.84 -4.52 -23.01
CA ASP A 367 -32.43 -5.72 -22.26
C ASP A 367 -31.81 -5.39 -20.90
N ARG A 368 -31.13 -4.24 -20.80
CA ARG A 368 -30.57 -3.77 -19.53
C ARG A 368 -31.67 -3.36 -18.58
N ARG A 369 -32.60 -2.53 -19.03
CA ARG A 369 -33.70 -2.02 -18.18
C ARG A 369 -34.59 -3.14 -17.69
N GLU A 370 -34.84 -4.13 -18.55
CA GLU A 370 -35.56 -5.34 -18.17
C GLU A 370 -34.80 -6.15 -17.11
N TRP A 371 -33.49 -6.38 -17.31
CA TRP A 371 -32.64 -7.01 -16.31
C TRP A 371 -32.60 -6.23 -14.99
N GLU A 372 -32.50 -4.90 -15.02
CA GLU A 372 -32.49 -4.04 -13.82
C GLU A 372 -33.79 -4.13 -13.05
N THR A 373 -34.92 -4.08 -13.74
CA THR A 373 -36.26 -4.15 -13.13
C THR A 373 -36.46 -5.53 -12.50
N ALA A 374 -36.17 -6.59 -13.25
CA ALA A 374 -36.26 -7.96 -12.75
C ALA A 374 -35.32 -8.22 -11.56
N LEU A 375 -34.12 -7.65 -11.57
CA LEU A 375 -33.18 -7.72 -10.45
C LEU A 375 -33.73 -7.01 -9.21
N LEU A 376 -34.22 -5.76 -9.36
CA LEU A 376 -34.77 -4.99 -8.24
C LEU A 376 -36.00 -5.68 -7.66
N ASP A 377 -36.92 -6.13 -8.50
CA ASP A 377 -38.12 -6.84 -8.08
C ASP A 377 -37.76 -8.15 -7.36
N TYR A 378 -36.76 -8.89 -7.83
CA TYR A 378 -36.27 -10.10 -7.18
C TYR A 378 -35.61 -9.81 -5.83
N ILE A 379 -34.88 -8.69 -5.70
CA ILE A 379 -34.29 -8.26 -4.42
C ILE A 379 -35.39 -7.87 -3.41
N GLU A 380 -36.43 -7.17 -3.86
CA GLU A 380 -37.54 -6.70 -3.03
C GLU A 380 -38.48 -7.83 -2.59
N THR A 381 -38.84 -8.73 -3.51
CA THR A 381 -39.86 -9.78 -3.29
C THR A 381 -39.28 -11.14 -2.93
N GLY A 382 -37.99 -11.38 -3.22
CA GLY A 382 -37.33 -12.68 -3.04
C GLY A 382 -37.80 -13.77 -3.99
N SER A 383 -38.68 -13.47 -4.95
CA SER A 383 -39.24 -14.44 -5.89
C SER A 383 -39.49 -13.80 -7.26
N CYS A 384 -39.52 -14.62 -8.31
CA CYS A 384 -39.94 -14.17 -9.63
C CYS A 384 -41.35 -14.70 -9.90
N ASN A 385 -42.29 -13.79 -10.09
CA ASN A 385 -43.70 -14.10 -10.36
C ASN A 385 -44.01 -14.22 -11.86
N ASP A 386 -43.03 -13.98 -12.74
CA ASP A 386 -43.19 -14.01 -14.19
C ASP A 386 -42.35 -15.15 -14.80
N ASP A 387 -43.02 -16.21 -15.23
CA ASP A 387 -42.39 -17.38 -15.85
C ASP A 387 -41.65 -17.02 -17.15
N ALA A 388 -42.10 -15.99 -17.88
CA ALA A 388 -41.46 -15.56 -19.11
C ALA A 388 -40.08 -14.92 -18.87
N LEU A 389 -39.83 -14.38 -17.67
CA LEU A 389 -38.52 -13.86 -17.29
C LEU A 389 -37.55 -14.98 -16.91
N ARG A 390 -38.04 -16.08 -16.34
CA ARG A 390 -37.20 -17.23 -15.95
C ARG A 390 -36.59 -17.95 -17.15
N ASP A 391 -37.30 -17.94 -18.28
CA ASP A 391 -36.81 -18.53 -19.53
C ASP A 391 -35.70 -17.71 -20.18
N LYS A 392 -35.44 -16.48 -19.72
CA LYS A 392 -34.38 -15.63 -20.27
C LYS A 392 -33.01 -16.07 -19.78
N GLN A 393 -32.04 -16.13 -20.70
CA GLN A 393 -30.68 -16.54 -20.40
C GLN A 393 -30.02 -15.72 -19.27
N TRP A 394 -30.35 -14.43 -19.16
CA TRP A 394 -29.77 -13.55 -18.14
C TRP A 394 -30.37 -13.75 -16.74
N TRP A 395 -31.48 -14.49 -16.62
CA TRP A 395 -32.12 -14.76 -15.33
C TRP A 395 -31.21 -15.52 -14.38
N SER A 396 -30.46 -16.50 -14.90
CA SER A 396 -29.47 -17.25 -14.10
C SER A 396 -28.40 -16.34 -13.49
N TRP A 397 -28.06 -15.22 -14.15
CA TRP A 397 -27.13 -14.22 -13.61
C TRP A 397 -27.75 -13.36 -12.52
N VAL A 398 -29.07 -13.10 -12.57
CA VAL A 398 -29.80 -12.40 -11.50
C VAL A 398 -29.80 -13.25 -10.24
N GLU A 399 -30.18 -14.53 -10.35
CA GLU A 399 -30.16 -15.48 -9.25
C GLU A 399 -28.77 -15.63 -8.65
N GLU A 400 -27.76 -15.83 -9.50
CA GLU A 400 -26.35 -15.91 -9.08
C GLU A 400 -25.91 -14.65 -8.33
N GLY A 401 -26.18 -13.47 -8.90
CA GLY A 401 -25.78 -12.19 -8.33
C GLY A 401 -26.39 -11.94 -6.96
N VAL A 402 -27.71 -12.13 -6.82
CA VAL A 402 -28.40 -11.91 -5.54
C VAL A 402 -28.00 -12.94 -4.50
N GLU A 403 -27.85 -14.21 -4.86
CA GLU A 403 -27.44 -15.26 -3.92
C GLU A 403 -26.01 -15.04 -3.41
N VAL A 404 -25.06 -14.76 -4.29
CA VAL A 404 -23.68 -14.46 -3.89
C VAL A 404 -23.63 -13.15 -3.09
N GLY A 405 -24.39 -12.13 -3.49
CA GLY A 405 -24.53 -10.88 -2.74
C GLY A 405 -25.04 -11.10 -1.31
N ARG A 406 -26.06 -11.95 -1.14
CA ARG A 406 -26.61 -12.35 0.16
C ARG A 406 -25.55 -13.04 1.02
N ARG A 407 -24.75 -13.93 0.45
CA ARG A 407 -23.64 -14.61 1.16
C ARG A 407 -22.54 -13.63 1.58
N ILE A 408 -22.17 -12.68 0.72
CA ILE A 408 -21.22 -11.61 1.08
C ILE A 408 -21.78 -10.79 2.25
N ALA A 409 -23.05 -10.38 2.19
CA ALA A 409 -23.70 -9.65 3.27
C ALA A 409 -23.78 -10.47 4.58
N GLY A 410 -24.02 -11.77 4.49
CA GLY A 410 -23.98 -12.70 5.61
C GLY A 410 -22.60 -12.74 6.28
N ALA A 411 -21.55 -12.97 5.48
CA ALA A 411 -20.16 -12.98 5.95
C ALA A 411 -19.77 -11.64 6.60
N LEU A 412 -20.22 -10.50 6.07
CA LEU A 412 -20.01 -9.19 6.70
C LEU A 412 -20.62 -9.12 8.11
N LYS A 413 -21.87 -9.55 8.27
CA LYS A 413 -22.58 -9.52 9.56
C LYS A 413 -21.95 -10.46 10.59
N GLU A 414 -21.54 -11.66 10.18
CA GLU A 414 -20.84 -12.61 11.07
C GLU A 414 -19.53 -12.01 11.57
N THR A 415 -18.79 -11.37 10.67
CA THR A 415 -17.53 -10.71 11.02
C THR A 415 -17.74 -9.45 11.86
N GLU A 416 -18.85 -8.73 11.72
CA GLU A 416 -19.17 -7.62 12.64
C GLU A 416 -19.48 -8.12 14.06
N LYS A 417 -20.24 -9.22 14.19
CA LYS A 417 -20.59 -9.84 15.48
C LYS A 417 -19.38 -10.40 16.22
N GLY A 418 -18.50 -11.12 15.52
CA GLY A 418 -17.29 -11.68 16.13
C GLY A 418 -16.40 -10.62 16.77
N TYR A 419 -16.41 -9.39 16.24
CA TYR A 419 -15.61 -8.30 16.77
C TYR A 419 -16.26 -7.59 17.95
N ALA A 420 -17.59 -7.43 17.94
CA ALA A 420 -18.32 -6.90 19.09
C ALA A 420 -18.17 -7.78 20.35
N LEU A 421 -17.85 -9.07 20.17
CA LEU A 421 -17.56 -10.00 21.27
C LEU A 421 -16.08 -10.04 21.69
N SER A 422 -15.17 -9.54 20.85
CA SER A 422 -13.70 -9.56 21.08
C SER A 422 -13.11 -8.22 21.54
N ALA A 423 -13.87 -7.13 21.36
CA ALA A 423 -13.57 -5.79 21.83
C ALA A 423 -14.17 -5.58 23.22
#